data_AF-A0A7Y0LAG0-F1
#
_entry.id   AF-A0A7Y0LAG0-F1
#
_cell.length_a   1.000
_cell.length_b   1.000
_cell.length_c   1.000
_cell.angle_alpha   90.00
_cell.angle_beta   90.00
_cell.angle_gamma   90.00
#
_symmetry.space_group_name_H-M   'P 1'
#
loop_
_entity.id
_entity.type
_entity.pdbx_description
1 polymer ?
#
loop_
_entity_poly.entity_id
_entity_poly.type
_entity_poly.pdbx_seq_one_letter_code
_entity_poly.pdbx_strand_id
1 'polypeptide(L)'
;MANTDEKLENLKGEVDALQIEVMSQRSPWFKNISIWVSIAALLFSFGTTVVSFKRTEMQDIQNTKSELRSILQRLTVLPTTQFELSKKYECDKNAIGFLGAQISQESTLLAKQAAYLAEKLPHDVISSTEYGSIALALQNAYQLNDAEKYYKLAKATSESVNDEVAALRGVANLKLLSGEVELGRMNFNEALKVFDNYPEHNTYTVSSTHIWTYLIWSTAEAGVGRLDFANIRLNEAQQIASQLMLSPGRNLLEGQIAQTKAQLNSSNKIKLANTASCKSELSVS
;
A
#
# COMPACT_ATOMS: atom_id res chain seq x y z
N MET A 1 -5.88 49.35 -92.33
CA MET A 1 -6.78 48.72 -91.34
C MET A 1 -6.55 47.22 -91.17
N ALA A 2 -5.73 46.53 -91.97
CA ALA A 2 -5.50 45.08 -91.85
C ALA A 2 -4.47 44.62 -90.79
N ASN A 3 -3.73 45.52 -90.14
CA ASN A 3 -2.66 45.16 -89.18
C ASN A 3 -3.19 45.05 -87.73
N THR A 4 -4.33 45.66 -87.43
CA THR A 4 -4.96 45.59 -86.10
C THR A 4 -5.64 44.24 -85.85
N ASP A 5 -6.16 43.60 -86.89
CA ASP A 5 -6.90 42.34 -86.76
C ASP A 5 -5.96 41.15 -86.52
N GLU A 6 -4.79 41.13 -87.17
CA GLU A 6 -3.76 40.11 -86.97
C GLU A 6 -3.16 40.14 -85.55
N LYS A 7 -2.96 41.34 -84.99
CA LYS A 7 -2.54 41.48 -83.58
C LYS A 7 -3.61 41.04 -82.59
N LEU A 8 -4.88 41.23 -82.93
CA LEU A 8 -6.00 40.85 -82.08
C LEU A 8 -6.19 39.33 -82.04
N GLU A 9 -5.95 38.63 -83.14
CA GLU A 9 -5.97 37.16 -83.19
C GLU A 9 -4.81 36.53 -82.42
N ASN A 10 -3.58 37.07 -82.55
CA ASN A 10 -2.44 36.57 -81.76
C ASN A 10 -2.64 36.77 -80.26
N LEU A 11 -3.16 37.94 -79.83
CA LEU A 11 -3.46 38.18 -78.42
C LEU A 11 -4.56 37.25 -77.88
N LYS A 12 -5.56 36.91 -78.68
CA LYS A 12 -6.57 35.91 -78.29
C LYS A 12 -5.97 34.52 -78.14
N GLY A 13 -5.08 34.12 -79.05
CA GLY A 13 -4.36 32.85 -78.95
C GLY A 13 -3.49 32.75 -77.70
N GLU A 14 -2.78 33.83 -77.35
CA GLU A 14 -1.98 33.87 -76.12
C GLU A 14 -2.85 33.84 -74.86
N VAL A 15 -4.00 34.54 -74.86
CA VAL A 15 -4.93 34.53 -73.72
C VAL A 15 -5.59 33.17 -73.55
N ASP A 16 -6.01 32.51 -74.63
CA ASP A 16 -6.58 31.14 -74.57
C ASP A 16 -5.53 30.12 -74.11
N ALA A 17 -4.29 30.24 -74.59
CA ALA A 17 -3.18 29.39 -74.13
C ALA A 17 -2.91 29.58 -72.63
N LEU A 18 -2.86 30.83 -72.14
CA LEU A 18 -2.71 31.12 -70.72
C LEU A 18 -3.91 30.66 -69.89
N GLN A 19 -5.12 30.74 -70.42
CA GLN A 19 -6.32 30.29 -69.72
C GLN A 19 -6.38 28.76 -69.61
N ILE A 20 -5.92 28.03 -70.63
CA ILE A 20 -5.79 26.57 -70.61
C ILE A 20 -4.66 26.14 -69.65
N GLU A 21 -3.53 26.85 -69.62
CA GLU A 21 -2.44 26.62 -68.66
C GLU A 21 -2.91 26.85 -67.21
N VAL A 22 -3.66 27.93 -66.96
CA VAL A 22 -4.21 28.26 -65.64
C VAL A 22 -5.33 27.29 -65.22
N MET A 23 -6.14 26.80 -66.17
CA MET A 23 -7.17 25.80 -65.89
C MET A 23 -6.60 24.39 -65.68
N SER A 24 -5.50 24.02 -66.36
CA SER A 24 -4.82 22.73 -66.17
C SER A 24 -4.06 22.65 -64.84
N GLN A 25 -3.58 23.78 -64.30
CA GLN A 25 -2.99 23.85 -62.95
C GLN A 25 -4.02 23.80 -61.81
N ARG A 26 -5.32 23.99 -62.08
CA ARG A 26 -6.40 23.92 -61.07
C ARG A 26 -7.01 22.53 -60.94
N SER A 27 -6.21 21.46 -61.03
CA SER A 27 -6.72 20.16 -60.60
C SER A 27 -7.04 20.25 -59.10
N PRO A 28 -8.29 19.99 -58.67
CA PRO A 28 -8.68 20.18 -57.28
C PRO A 28 -7.77 19.35 -56.38
N TRP A 29 -7.18 19.98 -55.36
CA TRP A 29 -6.17 19.38 -54.49
C TRP A 29 -6.58 18.00 -53.92
N PHE A 30 -7.89 17.79 -53.70
CA PHE A 30 -8.43 16.53 -53.21
C PHE A 30 -8.34 15.34 -54.19
N LYS A 31 -8.02 15.56 -55.47
CA LYS A 31 -7.79 14.49 -56.47
C LYS A 31 -6.35 13.96 -56.47
N ASN A 32 -5.42 14.63 -55.80
CA ASN A 32 -4.03 14.20 -55.74
C ASN A 32 -3.85 13.10 -54.68
N ILE A 33 -3.64 11.86 -55.14
CA ILE A 33 -3.42 10.68 -54.26
C ILE A 33 -2.28 10.93 -53.25
N SER A 34 -1.23 11.64 -53.65
CA SER A 34 -0.09 11.97 -52.78
C SER A 34 -0.48 12.78 -51.55
N ILE A 35 -1.44 13.72 -51.66
CA ILE A 35 -1.90 14.53 -50.52
C ILE A 35 -2.59 13.61 -49.49
N TRP A 36 -3.42 12.68 -49.95
CA TRP A 36 -4.07 11.70 -49.08
C TRP A 36 -3.09 10.76 -48.39
N VAL A 37 -2.06 10.30 -49.11
CA VAL A 37 -1.00 9.46 -48.52
C VAL A 37 -0.25 10.23 -47.44
N SER A 38 0.08 11.51 -47.67
CA SER A 38 0.75 12.34 -46.65
C SER A 38 -0.14 12.58 -45.42
N ILE A 39 -1.44 12.85 -45.61
CA ILE A 39 -2.39 13.00 -44.49
C ILE A 39 -2.52 11.69 -43.71
N ALA A 40 -2.64 10.54 -44.40
CA ALA A 40 -2.73 9.23 -43.77
C ALA A 40 -1.44 8.88 -43.00
N ALA A 41 -0.27 9.14 -43.58
CA ALA A 41 1.02 8.96 -42.92
C ALA A 41 1.16 9.85 -41.68
N LEU A 42 0.70 11.11 -41.75
CA LEU A 42 0.68 12.03 -40.61
C LEU A 42 -0.24 11.53 -39.49
N LEU A 43 -1.46 11.11 -39.82
CA LEU A 43 -2.41 10.52 -38.85
C LEU A 43 -1.85 9.24 -38.22
N PHE A 44 -1.18 8.41 -39.01
CA PHE A 44 -0.51 7.22 -38.51
C PHE A 44 0.63 7.58 -37.55
N SER A 45 1.44 8.61 -37.87
CA SER A 45 2.49 9.11 -36.98
C SER A 45 1.91 9.65 -35.67
N PHE A 46 0.82 10.41 -35.70
CA PHE A 46 0.16 10.85 -34.46
C PHE A 46 -0.44 9.68 -33.68
N GLY A 47 -1.03 8.71 -34.37
CA GLY A 47 -1.57 7.50 -33.76
C GLY A 47 -0.53 6.69 -33.00
N THR A 48 0.66 6.49 -33.59
CA THR A 48 1.75 5.78 -32.90
C THR A 48 2.32 6.58 -31.72
N THR A 49 2.41 7.92 -31.81
CA THR A 49 2.84 8.76 -30.68
C THR A 49 1.87 8.67 -29.51
N VAL A 50 0.55 8.76 -29.73
CA VAL A 50 -0.45 8.68 -28.66
C VAL A 50 -0.45 7.30 -28.00
N VAL A 51 -0.39 6.23 -28.80
CA VAL A 51 -0.30 4.85 -28.28
C VAL A 51 1.00 4.65 -27.50
N SER A 52 2.12 5.21 -27.99
CA SER A 52 3.40 5.16 -27.29
C SER A 52 3.31 5.86 -25.93
N PHE A 53 2.72 7.06 -25.88
CA PHE A 53 2.58 7.81 -24.63
C PHE A 53 1.74 7.06 -23.61
N LYS A 54 0.58 6.51 -24.03
CA LYS A 54 -0.28 5.69 -23.17
C LYS A 54 0.43 4.41 -22.69
N ARG A 55 1.24 3.79 -23.54
CA ARG A 55 2.04 2.61 -23.17
C ARG A 55 3.11 2.98 -22.14
N THR A 56 3.79 4.11 -22.31
CA THR A 56 4.79 4.59 -21.36
C THR A 56 4.17 4.86 -19.99
N GLU A 57 3.01 5.52 -19.93
CA GLU A 57 2.29 5.75 -18.66
C GLU A 57 1.94 4.44 -17.95
N MET A 58 1.39 3.46 -18.67
CA MET A 58 1.08 2.14 -18.09
C MET A 58 2.34 1.40 -17.62
N GLN A 59 3.45 1.54 -18.33
CA GLN A 59 4.75 0.97 -17.93
C GLN A 59 5.27 1.66 -16.67
N ASP A 60 5.15 2.98 -16.55
CA ASP A 60 5.58 3.74 -15.39
C ASP A 60 4.76 3.37 -14.14
N ILE A 61 3.44 3.20 -14.29
CA ILE A 61 2.56 2.69 -13.22
C ILE A 61 3.01 1.29 -12.78
N GLN A 62 3.27 0.39 -13.73
CA GLN A 62 3.72 -0.98 -13.42
C GLN A 62 5.09 -1.00 -12.73
N ASN A 63 6.04 -0.17 -13.19
CA ASN A 63 7.38 -0.05 -12.61
C ASN A 63 7.31 0.49 -11.18
N THR A 64 6.55 1.58 -10.98
CA THR A 64 6.34 2.21 -9.66
C THR A 64 5.65 1.23 -8.70
N LYS A 65 4.66 0.47 -9.18
CA LYS A 65 3.99 -0.56 -8.38
C LYS A 65 4.94 -1.70 -8.01
N SER A 66 5.82 -2.12 -8.92
CA SER A 66 6.83 -3.13 -8.65
C SER A 66 7.82 -2.67 -7.57
N GLU A 67 8.28 -1.41 -7.65
CA GLU A 67 9.14 -0.81 -6.64
C GLU A 67 8.45 -0.75 -5.27
N LEU A 68 7.19 -0.29 -5.23
CA LEU A 68 6.38 -0.27 -4.00
C LEU A 68 6.31 -1.67 -3.37
N ARG A 69 6.02 -2.71 -4.16
CA ARG A 69 5.95 -4.09 -3.65
C ARG A 69 7.28 -4.58 -3.11
N SER A 70 8.39 -4.23 -3.76
CA SER A 70 9.73 -4.58 -3.27
C SER A 70 10.01 -3.94 -1.90
N ILE A 71 9.63 -2.67 -1.72
CA ILE A 71 9.76 -1.97 -0.44
C ILE A 71 8.88 -2.62 0.64
N LEU A 72 7.62 -2.94 0.32
CA LEU A 72 6.71 -3.60 1.25
C LEU A 72 7.22 -4.98 1.68
N GLN A 73 7.77 -5.76 0.75
CA GLN A 73 8.43 -7.03 1.06
C GLN A 73 9.65 -6.85 1.97
N ARG A 74 10.46 -5.80 1.75
CA ARG A 74 11.57 -5.50 2.65
C ARG A 74 11.08 -5.14 4.06
N LEU A 75 10.05 -4.30 4.16
CA LEU A 75 9.44 -3.91 5.43
C LEU A 75 8.91 -5.10 6.23
N THR A 76 8.34 -6.11 5.57
CA THR A 76 7.82 -7.31 6.27
C THR A 76 8.91 -8.24 6.81
N VAL A 77 10.12 -8.18 6.26
CA VAL A 77 11.27 -8.99 6.71
C VAL A 77 11.97 -8.37 7.92
N LEU A 78 11.95 -7.04 8.09
CA LEU A 78 12.67 -6.35 9.16
C LEU A 78 12.35 -6.85 10.59
N PRO A 79 11.08 -7.13 10.97
CA PRO A 79 10.78 -7.67 12.29
C PRO A 79 11.44 -9.04 12.56
N THR A 80 11.51 -9.90 11.53
CA THR A 80 12.20 -11.20 11.63
C THR A 80 13.70 -10.99 11.82
N THR A 81 14.31 -10.08 11.06
CA THR A 81 15.73 -9.72 11.25
C THR A 81 15.98 -9.17 12.66
N GLN A 82 15.11 -8.30 13.17
CA GLN A 82 15.20 -7.79 14.53
C GLN A 82 15.15 -8.91 15.57
N PHE A 83 14.26 -9.88 15.39
CA PHE A 83 14.15 -11.05 16.27
C PHE A 83 15.41 -11.92 16.23
N GLU A 84 15.91 -12.25 15.03
CA GLU A 84 17.14 -13.04 14.86
C GLU A 84 18.35 -12.36 15.49
N LEU A 85 18.49 -11.03 15.33
CA LEU A 85 19.54 -10.25 15.98
C LEU A 85 19.43 -10.28 17.50
N SER A 86 18.21 -10.17 18.03
CA SER A 86 18.00 -10.25 19.49
C SER A 86 18.44 -11.59 20.08
N LYS A 87 18.31 -12.68 19.29
CA LYS A 87 18.78 -14.01 19.66
C LYS A 87 20.28 -14.18 19.48
N LYS A 88 20.83 -13.71 18.35
CA LYS A 88 22.25 -13.83 18.03
C LYS A 88 23.14 -13.05 19.01
N TYR A 89 22.66 -11.91 19.49
CA TYR A 89 23.41 -10.99 20.37
C TYR A 89 22.82 -10.91 21.78
N GLU A 90 22.15 -11.96 22.27
CA GLU A 90 21.44 -11.95 23.58
C GLU A 90 22.33 -11.47 24.75
N CYS A 91 23.65 -11.75 24.68
CA CYS A 91 24.63 -11.34 25.68
C CYS A 91 25.27 -9.95 25.44
N ASP A 92 25.12 -9.36 24.26
CA ASP A 92 25.67 -8.04 23.91
C ASP A 92 24.53 -7.02 23.68
N LYS A 93 24.08 -6.42 24.78
CA LYS A 93 23.01 -5.43 24.76
C LYS A 93 23.36 -4.19 23.94
N ASN A 94 24.65 -3.84 23.82
CA ASN A 94 25.07 -2.69 23.03
C ASN A 94 24.91 -2.98 21.54
N ALA A 95 25.28 -4.19 21.09
CA ALA A 95 25.06 -4.62 19.71
C ALA A 95 23.56 -4.65 19.36
N ILE A 96 22.70 -5.19 20.23
CA ILE A 96 21.24 -5.19 20.03
C ILE A 96 20.71 -3.76 19.88
N GLY A 97 21.13 -2.84 20.76
CA GLY A 97 20.70 -1.45 20.73
C GLY A 97 21.13 -0.73 19.46
N PHE A 98 22.40 -0.87 19.08
CA PHE A 98 22.95 -0.24 17.88
C PHE A 98 22.32 -0.75 16.58
N LEU A 99 22.26 -2.08 16.40
CA LEU A 99 21.67 -2.68 15.20
C LEU A 99 20.16 -2.45 15.13
N GLY A 100 19.46 -2.49 16.28
CA GLY A 100 18.05 -2.16 16.34
C GLY A 100 17.74 -0.72 15.92
N ALA A 101 18.62 0.23 16.29
CA ALA A 101 18.50 1.61 15.83
C ALA A 101 18.68 1.73 14.31
N GLN A 102 19.63 1.00 13.71
CA GLN A 102 19.81 0.98 12.25
C GLN A 102 18.59 0.39 11.54
N ILE A 103 18.02 -0.71 12.03
CA ILE A 103 16.80 -1.30 11.47
C ILE A 103 15.61 -0.33 11.57
N SER A 104 15.49 0.38 12.69
CA SER A 104 14.44 1.40 12.85
C SER A 104 14.60 2.56 11.86
N GLN A 105 15.84 3.01 11.60
CA GLN A 105 16.12 4.02 10.58
C GLN A 105 15.79 3.53 9.17
N GLU A 106 16.19 2.30 8.83
CA GLU A 106 15.86 1.68 7.53
C GLU A 106 14.34 1.58 7.36
N SER A 107 13.63 1.06 8.36
CA SER A 107 12.17 0.95 8.35
C SER A 107 11.49 2.31 8.12
N THR A 108 11.99 3.36 8.79
CA THR A 108 11.46 4.73 8.63
C THR A 108 11.67 5.27 7.21
N LEU A 109 12.86 5.07 6.63
CA LEU A 109 13.16 5.49 5.26
C LEU A 109 12.26 4.78 4.25
N LEU A 110 12.17 3.46 4.37
CA LEU A 110 11.34 2.61 3.51
C LEU A 110 9.85 2.96 3.62
N ALA A 111 9.34 3.21 4.82
CA ALA A 111 7.95 3.62 5.04
C ALA A 111 7.63 4.93 4.31
N LYS A 112 8.53 5.92 4.39
CA LYS A 112 8.37 7.21 3.70
C LYS A 112 8.45 7.06 2.17
N GLN A 113 9.36 6.23 1.67
CA GLN A 113 9.45 5.95 0.23
C GLN A 113 8.20 5.23 -0.27
N ALA A 114 7.70 4.23 0.47
CA ALA A 114 6.46 3.54 0.13
C ALA A 114 5.27 4.50 0.08
N ALA A 115 5.14 5.40 1.07
CA ALA A 115 4.13 6.45 1.06
C ALA A 115 4.26 7.35 -0.19
N TYR A 116 5.46 7.85 -0.48
CA TYR A 116 5.71 8.68 -1.64
C TYR A 116 5.34 8.01 -2.97
N LEU A 117 5.71 6.74 -3.16
CA LEU A 117 5.33 5.99 -4.36
C LEU A 117 3.82 5.77 -4.43
N ALA A 118 3.17 5.51 -3.29
CA ALA A 118 1.74 5.36 -3.22
C ALA A 118 0.97 6.64 -3.59
N GLU A 119 1.51 7.82 -3.30
CA GLU A 119 0.90 9.10 -3.73
C GLU A 119 1.01 9.35 -5.24
N LYS A 120 1.98 8.72 -5.92
CA LYS A 120 2.15 8.84 -7.37
C LYS A 120 1.32 7.86 -8.19
N LEU A 121 0.91 6.76 -7.56
CA LEU A 121 0.13 5.72 -8.22
C LEU A 121 -1.36 6.10 -8.22
N PRO A 122 -2.12 5.73 -9.27
CA PRO A 122 -3.58 5.82 -9.23
C PRO A 122 -4.16 5.02 -8.07
N HIS A 123 -5.19 5.55 -7.41
CA HIS A 123 -5.74 4.98 -6.18
C HIS A 123 -6.33 3.58 -6.35
N ASP A 124 -6.86 3.27 -7.53
CA ASP A 124 -7.46 1.98 -7.93
C ASP A 124 -6.40 0.89 -8.18
N VAL A 125 -5.12 1.27 -8.29
CA VAL A 125 -4.02 0.33 -8.52
C VAL A 125 -3.49 -0.24 -7.19
N ILE A 126 -3.69 0.44 -6.07
CA ILE A 126 -3.19 0.02 -4.75
C ILE A 126 -4.30 -0.67 -3.97
N SER A 127 -4.02 -1.87 -3.48
CA SER A 127 -4.96 -2.65 -2.66
C SER A 127 -5.07 -2.15 -1.23
N SER A 128 -6.17 -2.49 -0.55
CA SER A 128 -6.36 -2.22 0.88
C SER A 128 -5.21 -2.75 1.75
N THR A 129 -4.74 -3.96 1.47
CA THR A 129 -3.61 -4.57 2.19
C THR A 129 -2.29 -3.81 1.98
N GLU A 130 -2.01 -3.32 0.76
CA GLU A 130 -0.84 -2.49 0.48
C GLU A 130 -0.92 -1.16 1.26
N TYR A 131 -2.07 -0.48 1.25
CA TYR A 131 -2.27 0.73 2.06
C TYR A 131 -2.14 0.46 3.57
N GLY A 132 -2.72 -0.63 4.07
CA GLY A 132 -2.62 -1.02 5.47
C GLY A 132 -1.17 -1.33 5.89
N SER A 133 -0.37 -1.89 4.99
CA SER A 133 1.05 -2.17 5.23
C SER A 133 1.88 -0.89 5.28
N ILE A 134 1.61 0.08 4.39
CA ILE A 134 2.22 1.42 4.43
C ILE A 134 1.86 2.11 5.75
N ALA A 135 0.58 2.09 6.12
CA ALA A 135 0.09 2.70 7.34
C ALA A 135 0.76 2.12 8.60
N LEU A 136 0.88 0.79 8.68
CA LEU A 136 1.55 0.11 9.78
C LEU A 136 3.04 0.49 9.87
N ALA A 137 3.72 0.54 8.72
CA ALA A 137 5.13 0.92 8.68
C ALA A 137 5.33 2.38 9.14
N LEU A 138 4.48 3.30 8.70
CA LEU A 138 4.47 4.70 9.15
C LEU A 138 4.14 4.83 10.64
N GLN A 139 3.19 4.04 11.15
CA GLN A 139 2.86 3.99 12.57
C GLN A 139 4.08 3.58 13.40
N ASN A 140 4.79 2.52 13.00
CA ASN A 140 6.01 2.06 13.67
C ASN A 140 7.16 3.07 13.59
N ALA A 141 7.16 3.91 12.55
CA ALA A 141 8.07 5.05 12.38
C ALA A 141 7.57 6.34 13.08
N TYR A 142 6.54 6.26 13.91
CA TYR A 142 5.90 7.39 14.61
C TYR A 142 5.42 8.53 13.69
N GLN A 143 5.16 8.25 12.41
CA GLN A 143 4.53 9.18 11.47
C GLN A 143 3.00 9.04 11.55
N LEU A 144 2.42 9.36 12.71
CA LEU A 144 1.04 8.99 13.05
C LEU A 144 -0.02 9.63 12.14
N ASN A 145 0.18 10.88 11.70
CA ASN A 145 -0.75 11.57 10.80
C ASN A 145 -0.83 10.90 9.42
N ASP A 146 0.34 10.54 8.86
CA ASP A 146 0.39 9.84 7.58
C ASP A 146 -0.15 8.42 7.72
N ALA A 147 0.17 7.73 8.82
CA ALA A 147 -0.42 6.43 9.12
C ALA A 147 -1.95 6.47 9.14
N GLU A 148 -2.56 7.50 9.75
CA GLU A 148 -4.02 7.68 9.77
C GLU A 148 -4.59 7.83 8.36
N LYS A 149 -3.93 8.65 7.52
CA LYS A 149 -4.31 8.82 6.10
C LYS A 149 -4.34 7.48 5.38
N TYR A 150 -3.29 6.68 5.50
CA TYR A 150 -3.21 5.40 4.79
C TYR A 150 -4.13 4.33 5.36
N TYR A 151 -4.39 4.30 6.67
CA TYR A 151 -5.41 3.40 7.21
C TYR A 151 -6.83 3.77 6.73
N LYS A 152 -7.13 5.06 6.57
CA LYS A 152 -8.41 5.49 5.97
C LYS A 152 -8.51 5.05 4.51
N LEU A 153 -7.43 5.15 3.74
CA LEU A 153 -7.39 4.62 2.37
C LEU A 153 -7.55 3.10 2.34
N ALA A 154 -6.90 2.37 3.25
CA ALA A 154 -7.06 0.92 3.39
C ALA A 154 -8.52 0.55 3.67
N LYS A 155 -9.18 1.21 4.63
CA LYS A 155 -10.61 1.00 4.91
C LYS A 155 -11.50 1.38 3.71
N ALA A 156 -11.21 2.47 3.02
CA ALA A 156 -12.01 2.91 1.88
C ALA A 156 -11.89 1.99 0.65
N THR A 157 -10.79 1.23 0.55
CA THR A 157 -10.49 0.30 -0.55
C THR A 157 -10.66 -1.16 -0.17
N SER A 158 -11.23 -1.45 1.01
CA SER A 158 -11.43 -2.83 1.47
C SER A 158 -12.53 -3.51 0.65
N GLU A 159 -12.18 -4.63 0.02
CA GLU A 159 -13.12 -5.44 -0.78
C GLU A 159 -13.57 -6.70 -0.03
N SER A 160 -12.91 -7.04 1.08
CA SER A 160 -13.18 -8.23 1.88
C SER A 160 -13.29 -7.92 3.38
N VAL A 161 -13.97 -8.80 4.12
CA VAL A 161 -14.02 -8.75 5.59
C VAL A 161 -12.63 -8.67 6.20
N ASN A 162 -11.67 -9.43 5.67
CA ASN A 162 -10.32 -9.47 6.21
C ASN A 162 -9.62 -8.12 6.05
N ASP A 163 -9.80 -7.46 4.89
CA ASP A 163 -9.25 -6.13 4.64
C ASP A 163 -9.87 -5.08 5.57
N GLU A 164 -11.20 -5.06 5.70
CA GLU A 164 -11.89 -4.10 6.56
C GLU A 164 -11.53 -4.30 8.03
N VAL A 165 -11.55 -5.53 8.52
CA VAL A 165 -11.14 -5.87 9.90
C VAL A 165 -9.68 -5.48 10.15
N ALA A 166 -8.77 -5.76 9.21
CA ALA A 166 -7.36 -5.38 9.34
C ALA A 166 -7.18 -3.86 9.39
N ALA A 167 -7.86 -3.12 8.51
CA ALA A 167 -7.83 -1.66 8.49
C ALA A 167 -8.37 -1.06 9.80
N LEU A 168 -9.53 -1.55 10.28
CA LEU A 168 -10.14 -1.10 11.54
C LEU A 168 -9.25 -1.37 12.76
N ARG A 169 -8.64 -2.56 12.86
CA ARG A 169 -7.65 -2.86 13.91
C ARG A 169 -6.44 -1.94 13.86
N GLY A 170 -5.99 -1.60 12.65
CA GLY A 170 -4.92 -0.64 12.41
C GLY A 170 -5.27 0.75 12.94
N VAL A 171 -6.42 1.31 12.52
CA VAL A 171 -6.94 2.59 13.04
C VAL A 171 -7.08 2.54 14.56
N ALA A 172 -7.63 1.45 15.10
CA ALA A 172 -7.84 1.29 16.52
C ALA A 172 -6.53 1.38 17.32
N ASN A 173 -5.51 0.65 16.87
CA ASN A 173 -4.19 0.68 17.48
C ASN A 173 -3.55 2.06 17.38
N LEU A 174 -3.63 2.70 16.20
CA LEU A 174 -3.14 4.06 16.01
C LEU A 174 -3.78 5.06 16.98
N LYS A 175 -5.11 4.98 17.17
CA LYS A 175 -5.85 5.86 18.07
C LYS A 175 -5.51 5.63 19.54
N LEU A 176 -5.25 4.38 19.94
CA LEU A 176 -4.69 4.11 21.27
C LEU A 176 -3.32 4.77 21.43
N LEU A 177 -2.42 4.59 20.46
CA LEU A 177 -1.07 5.16 20.47
C LEU A 177 -1.05 6.70 20.45
N SER A 178 -2.02 7.34 19.80
CA SER A 178 -2.18 8.80 19.79
C SER A 178 -2.81 9.37 21.07
N GLY A 179 -3.23 8.51 22.01
CA GLY A 179 -3.91 8.90 23.24
C GLY A 179 -5.43 9.04 23.12
N GLU A 180 -5.99 8.85 21.92
CA GLU A 180 -7.43 8.79 21.64
C GLU A 180 -8.03 7.43 22.01
N VAL A 181 -7.85 7.01 23.27
CA VAL A 181 -8.12 5.65 23.76
C VAL A 181 -9.55 5.18 23.46
N GLU A 182 -10.56 6.01 23.76
CA GLU A 182 -11.96 5.63 23.55
C GLU A 182 -12.30 5.45 22.06
N LEU A 183 -11.75 6.30 21.18
CA LEU A 183 -11.93 6.15 19.75
C LEU A 183 -11.26 4.86 19.24
N GLY A 184 -10.09 4.50 19.75
CA GLY A 184 -9.48 3.23 19.36
C GLY A 184 -10.27 2.02 19.85
N ARG A 185 -10.83 2.05 21.07
CA ARG A 185 -11.76 1.02 21.56
C ARG A 185 -13.02 0.91 20.70
N MET A 186 -13.57 2.04 20.25
CA MET A 186 -14.69 2.04 19.31
C MET A 186 -14.34 1.35 17.99
N ASN A 187 -13.17 1.62 17.42
CA ASN A 187 -12.73 0.98 16.17
C ASN A 187 -12.48 -0.53 16.34
N PHE A 188 -11.96 -0.98 17.49
CA PHE A 188 -11.88 -2.43 17.77
C PHE A 188 -13.25 -3.07 17.87
N ASN A 189 -14.22 -2.41 18.51
CA ASN A 189 -15.60 -2.88 18.56
C ASN A 189 -16.24 -2.93 17.16
N GLU A 190 -15.98 -1.94 16.32
CA GLU A 190 -16.42 -1.95 14.91
C GLU A 190 -15.80 -3.14 14.17
N ALA A 191 -14.51 -3.43 14.38
CA ALA A 191 -13.83 -4.58 13.79
C ALA A 191 -14.47 -5.93 14.20
N LEU A 192 -15.04 -6.04 15.41
CA LEU A 192 -15.77 -7.23 15.85
C LEU A 192 -17.14 -7.37 15.17
N LYS A 193 -17.73 -6.25 14.72
CA LYS A 193 -19.06 -6.19 14.11
C LYS A 193 -19.05 -6.21 12.58
N VAL A 194 -17.88 -6.24 11.93
CA VAL A 194 -17.80 -6.27 10.45
C VAL A 194 -18.63 -7.40 9.85
N PHE A 195 -18.70 -8.55 10.52
CA PHE A 195 -19.51 -9.70 10.08
C PHE A 195 -21.02 -9.42 9.97
N ASP A 196 -21.53 -8.34 10.58
CA ASP A 196 -22.92 -7.92 10.40
C ASP A 196 -23.20 -7.41 8.96
N ASN A 197 -22.17 -6.90 8.28
CA ASN A 197 -22.24 -6.38 6.91
C ASN A 197 -21.94 -7.44 5.84
N TYR A 198 -21.35 -8.57 6.23
CA TYR A 198 -20.98 -9.65 5.33
C TYR A 198 -21.73 -10.92 5.77
N PRO A 199 -22.97 -11.11 5.31
CA PRO A 199 -23.66 -12.38 5.56
C PRO A 199 -22.89 -13.50 4.83
N GLU A 200 -22.86 -14.70 5.40
CA GLU A 200 -22.14 -15.91 4.91
C GLU A 200 -20.72 -16.15 5.45
N HIS A 201 -20.59 -16.36 6.76
CA HIS A 201 -19.35 -16.86 7.35
C HIS A 201 -19.57 -18.07 8.25
N ASN A 202 -18.56 -18.95 8.28
CA ASN A 202 -18.57 -20.07 9.22
C ASN A 202 -18.19 -19.58 10.63
N THR A 203 -18.69 -20.29 11.64
CA THR A 203 -18.47 -19.96 13.06
C THR A 203 -16.99 -19.87 13.44
N TYR A 204 -16.14 -20.69 12.84
CA TYR A 204 -14.71 -20.69 13.13
C TYR A 204 -14.02 -19.42 12.62
N THR A 205 -14.35 -18.94 11.42
CA THR A 205 -13.82 -17.70 10.85
C THR A 205 -14.19 -16.51 11.71
N VAL A 206 -15.46 -16.40 12.14
CA VAL A 206 -15.90 -15.33 13.04
C VAL A 206 -15.15 -15.39 14.36
N SER A 207 -15.15 -16.56 15.01
CA SER A 207 -14.53 -16.75 16.34
C SER A 207 -13.02 -16.52 16.33
N SER A 208 -12.30 -17.05 15.34
CA SER A 208 -10.86 -16.85 15.20
C SER A 208 -10.52 -15.39 14.91
N THR A 209 -11.33 -14.70 14.11
CA THR A 209 -11.19 -13.25 13.87
C THR A 209 -11.43 -12.46 15.15
N HIS A 210 -12.47 -12.77 15.92
CA HIS A 210 -12.72 -12.11 17.21
C HIS A 210 -11.58 -12.33 18.20
N ILE A 211 -11.10 -13.57 18.34
CA ILE A 211 -9.94 -13.90 19.19
C ILE A 211 -8.73 -13.05 18.78
N TRP A 212 -8.38 -13.02 17.50
CA TRP A 212 -7.27 -12.21 17.01
C TRP A 212 -7.45 -10.71 17.27
N THR A 213 -8.67 -10.18 17.11
CA THR A 213 -8.97 -8.79 17.45
C THR A 213 -8.69 -8.52 18.93
N TYR A 214 -9.14 -9.41 19.82
CA TYR A 214 -8.92 -9.26 21.27
C TYR A 214 -7.45 -9.39 21.66
N LEU A 215 -6.66 -10.24 21.00
CA LEU A 215 -5.21 -10.34 21.24
C LEU A 215 -4.49 -9.03 20.87
N ILE A 216 -4.82 -8.46 19.72
CA ILE A 216 -4.26 -7.19 19.25
C ILE A 216 -4.70 -6.06 20.19
N TRP A 217 -5.99 -6.00 20.53
CA TRP A 217 -6.53 -4.99 21.44
C TRP A 217 -5.90 -5.09 22.83
N SER A 218 -5.73 -6.30 23.36
CA SER A 218 -5.03 -6.53 24.63
C SER A 218 -3.61 -5.98 24.61
N THR A 219 -2.85 -6.27 23.55
CA THR A 219 -1.47 -5.78 23.39
C THR A 219 -1.44 -4.25 23.27
N ALA A 220 -2.39 -3.65 22.55
CA ALA A 220 -2.50 -2.20 22.42
C ALA A 220 -2.82 -1.51 23.76
N GLU A 221 -3.78 -2.03 24.52
CA GLU A 221 -4.12 -1.51 25.87
C GLU A 221 -2.92 -1.61 26.81
N ALA A 222 -2.20 -2.73 26.78
CA ALA A 222 -0.98 -2.89 27.56
C ALA A 222 0.11 -1.89 27.14
N GLY A 223 0.26 -1.64 25.84
CA GLY A 223 1.19 -0.66 25.28
C GLY A 223 0.97 0.76 25.80
N VAL A 224 -0.29 1.13 26.06
CA VAL A 224 -0.67 2.42 26.68
C VAL A 224 -0.80 2.36 28.20
N GLY A 225 -0.32 1.27 28.84
CA GLY A 225 -0.26 1.11 30.30
C GLY A 225 -1.57 0.67 30.96
N ARG A 226 -2.58 0.25 30.21
CA ARG A 226 -3.90 -0.20 30.70
C ARG A 226 -3.97 -1.71 30.86
N LEU A 227 -3.14 -2.27 31.75
CA LEU A 227 -3.02 -3.72 31.93
C LEU A 227 -4.32 -4.41 32.38
N ASP A 228 -5.17 -3.75 33.16
CA ASP A 228 -6.45 -4.31 33.59
C ASP A 228 -7.37 -4.58 32.38
N PHE A 229 -7.46 -3.61 31.48
CA PHE A 229 -8.21 -3.74 30.23
C PHE A 229 -7.60 -4.79 29.31
N ALA A 230 -6.26 -4.83 29.21
CA ALA A 230 -5.58 -5.86 28.44
C ALA A 230 -5.94 -7.29 28.91
N ASN A 231 -5.99 -7.50 30.23
CA ASN A 231 -6.39 -8.78 30.82
C ASN A 231 -7.88 -9.11 30.58
N ILE A 232 -8.78 -8.12 30.61
CA ILE A 232 -10.19 -8.33 30.24
C ILE A 232 -10.30 -8.87 28.81
N ARG A 233 -9.61 -8.25 27.85
CA ARG A 233 -9.64 -8.69 26.44
C ARG A 233 -9.07 -10.10 26.25
N LEU A 234 -8.02 -10.47 26.99
CA LEU A 234 -7.51 -11.85 26.98
C LEU A 234 -8.52 -12.87 27.51
N ASN A 235 -9.29 -12.52 28.54
CA ASN A 235 -10.31 -13.41 29.09
C ASN A 235 -11.46 -13.61 28.09
N GLU A 236 -11.86 -12.55 27.37
CA GLU A 236 -12.86 -12.66 26.30
C GLU A 236 -12.37 -13.56 25.16
N ALA A 237 -11.10 -13.40 24.73
CA ALA A 237 -10.49 -14.29 23.75
C ALA A 237 -10.49 -15.76 24.22
N GLN A 238 -10.13 -16.00 25.49
CA GLN A 238 -10.13 -17.33 26.08
C GLN A 238 -11.53 -17.95 26.17
N GLN A 239 -12.54 -17.13 26.50
CA GLN A 239 -13.93 -17.56 26.55
C GLN A 239 -14.40 -18.04 25.17
N ILE A 240 -14.15 -17.26 24.10
CA ILE A 240 -14.49 -17.66 22.73
C ILE A 240 -13.75 -18.94 22.34
N ALA A 241 -12.44 -19.04 22.62
CA ALA A 241 -11.66 -20.23 22.30
C ALA A 241 -12.19 -21.49 22.99
N SER A 242 -12.68 -21.37 24.22
CA SER A 242 -13.24 -22.50 24.99
C SER A 242 -14.53 -23.07 24.38
N GLN A 243 -15.28 -22.26 23.64
CA GLN A 243 -16.53 -22.64 22.98
C GLN A 243 -16.31 -23.29 21.61
N LEU A 244 -15.08 -23.21 21.06
CA LEU A 244 -14.75 -23.86 19.80
C LEU A 244 -14.65 -25.39 19.97
N MET A 245 -15.05 -26.11 18.93
CA MET A 245 -14.84 -27.55 18.85
C MET A 245 -13.34 -27.88 18.90
N LEU A 246 -12.99 -28.95 19.62
CA LEU A 246 -11.62 -29.44 19.70
C LEU A 246 -11.07 -29.72 18.29
N SER A 247 -10.00 -29.01 17.94
CA SER A 247 -9.37 -29.07 16.62
C SER A 247 -7.95 -28.53 16.72
N PRO A 248 -7.05 -28.86 15.77
CA PRO A 248 -5.73 -28.23 15.69
C PRO A 248 -5.80 -26.70 15.65
N GLY A 249 -6.81 -26.13 14.98
CA GLY A 249 -7.03 -24.67 14.92
C GLY A 249 -7.33 -24.06 16.28
N ARG A 250 -8.18 -24.69 17.09
CA ARG A 250 -8.42 -24.27 18.47
C ARG A 250 -7.14 -24.29 19.31
N ASN A 251 -6.35 -25.38 19.24
CA ASN A 251 -5.11 -25.50 20.01
C ASN A 251 -4.10 -24.40 19.65
N LEU A 252 -4.02 -24.03 18.37
CA LEU A 252 -3.19 -22.91 17.90
C LEU A 252 -3.64 -21.59 18.53
N LEU A 253 -4.94 -21.30 18.53
CA LEU A 253 -5.51 -20.08 19.12
C LEU A 253 -5.28 -20.03 20.64
N GLU A 254 -5.48 -21.14 21.36
CA GLU A 254 -5.19 -21.24 22.80
C GLU A 254 -3.70 -21.02 23.08
N GLY A 255 -2.81 -21.55 22.23
CA GLY A 255 -1.37 -21.30 22.32
C GLY A 255 -1.01 -19.81 22.16
N GLN A 256 -1.64 -19.12 21.21
CA GLN A 256 -1.44 -17.67 21.01
C GLN A 256 -1.95 -16.83 22.18
N ILE A 257 -3.10 -17.20 22.75
CA ILE A 257 -3.65 -16.55 23.95
C ILE A 257 -2.66 -16.74 25.12
N ALA A 258 -2.18 -17.97 25.34
CA ALA A 258 -1.22 -18.27 26.40
C ALA A 258 0.10 -17.51 26.22
N GLN A 259 0.63 -17.45 25.00
CA GLN A 259 1.84 -16.69 24.67
C GLN A 259 1.67 -15.20 24.95
N THR A 260 0.56 -14.60 24.49
CA THR A 260 0.27 -13.18 24.73
C THR A 260 0.16 -12.88 26.22
N LYS A 261 -0.53 -13.74 26.97
CA LYS A 261 -0.64 -13.64 28.43
C LYS A 261 0.73 -13.71 29.12
N ALA A 262 1.61 -14.60 28.67
CA ALA A 262 2.97 -14.71 29.20
C ALA A 262 3.80 -13.45 28.93
N GLN A 263 3.69 -12.87 27.73
CA GLN A 263 4.39 -11.63 27.34
C GLN A 263 3.95 -10.42 28.18
N LEU A 264 2.66 -10.28 28.47
CA LEU A 264 2.15 -9.21 29.33
C LEU A 264 2.66 -9.35 30.77
N ASN A 265 2.67 -10.58 31.29
CA ASN A 265 3.15 -10.86 32.64
C ASN A 265 4.67 -10.70 32.79
N SER A 266 5.46 -11.07 31.77
CA SER A 266 6.92 -10.91 31.79
C SER A 266 7.33 -9.44 31.69
N SER A 267 6.62 -8.65 30.88
CA SER A 267 6.82 -7.20 30.79
C SER A 267 6.63 -6.51 32.15
N ASN A 268 5.71 -7.03 32.98
CA ASN A 268 5.50 -6.56 34.34
C ASN A 268 6.65 -6.96 35.29
N LYS A 269 7.22 -8.17 35.11
CA LYS A 269 8.34 -8.68 35.94
C LYS A 269 9.70 -8.09 35.58
N ILE A 270 9.98 -7.78 34.31
CA ILE A 270 11.28 -7.22 33.88
C ILE A 270 11.50 -5.81 34.45
N LYS A 271 10.44 -5.05 34.74
CA LYS A 271 10.52 -3.80 35.52
C LYS A 271 11.09 -4.02 36.94
N LEU A 272 11.14 -5.26 37.44
CA LEU A 272 11.53 -5.59 38.82
C LEU A 272 12.88 -6.33 38.94
N ALA A 273 13.47 -6.85 37.86
CA ALA A 273 14.51 -7.91 37.97
C ALA A 273 15.82 -7.70 37.19
N ASN A 274 16.05 -6.57 36.53
CA ASN A 274 17.25 -6.41 35.67
C ASN A 274 18.56 -6.13 36.45
N THR A 275 19.26 -7.16 36.94
CA THR A 275 20.75 -7.23 37.10
C THR A 275 21.25 -8.63 37.54
N ALA A 276 21.29 -9.69 36.69
CA ALA A 276 21.98 -10.93 37.13
C ALA A 276 22.57 -11.93 36.10
N SER A 277 22.17 -12.01 34.82
CA SER A 277 22.38 -13.29 34.09
C SER A 277 23.50 -13.41 33.03
N CYS A 278 24.37 -12.40 32.79
CA CYS A 278 25.37 -12.49 31.70
C CYS A 278 26.83 -12.61 32.17
N LYS A 279 27.09 -13.01 33.42
CA LYS A 279 28.46 -13.00 33.99
C LYS A 279 29.28 -14.29 33.80
N SER A 280 28.75 -15.37 33.21
CA SER A 280 29.43 -16.68 33.26
C SER A 280 30.24 -17.09 32.03
N GLU A 281 30.31 -16.30 30.95
CA GLU A 281 31.00 -16.74 29.71
C GLU A 281 32.20 -15.89 29.27
N LEU A 282 32.53 -14.79 29.97
CA LEU A 282 33.66 -13.91 29.61
C LEU A 282 34.91 -14.09 30.50
N SER A 283 34.98 -15.14 31.33
CA SER A 283 36.11 -15.38 32.26
C SER A 283 36.97 -16.59 31.90
N VAL A 284 37.17 -16.87 30.61
CA VAL A 284 38.20 -17.82 30.15
C VAL A 284 39.02 -17.14 29.06
N SER A 285 39.96 -16.30 29.49
CA SER A 285 41.11 -15.82 28.70
C SER A 285 42.21 -15.43 29.67
#